data_AF-A0A949NH16-F1
#
_entry.id   AF-A0A949NH16-F1
#
_cell.length_a   1.000
_cell.length_b   1.000
_cell.length_c   1.000
_cell.angle_alpha   90.00
_cell.angle_beta   90.00
_cell.angle_gamma   90.00
#
_symmetry.space_group_name_H-M   'P 1'
#
loop_
_entity.id
_entity.type
_entity.pdbx_description
1 polymer ?
#
loop_
_entity_poly.entity_id
_entity_poly.type
_entity_poly.pdbx_seq_one_letter_code
_entity_poly.pdbx_strand_id
1 'polypeptide(L)'
;MKNDVAYLIRDILSLYEHQSTMNPNLPVRGLLYFADMFRGLLHGKHIYGTKLVSLPTPVYIVFYNGDQEIGEEKWLKLSDAFIHGNEQSKMELQVQILNINNGHNSQLME
;
A
#
# COMPACT_ATOMS: atom_id res chain seq x y z
N MET A 1 6.51 12.11 5.49
CA MET A 1 5.55 12.34 4.39
C MET A 1 6.13 13.35 3.40
N LYS A 2 7.30 13.03 2.82
CA LYS A 2 7.97 13.92 1.84
C LYS A 2 8.14 13.23 0.47
N ASN A 3 7.91 11.91 0.39
CA ASN A 3 8.16 11.06 -0.78
C ASN A 3 6.96 10.17 -1.15
N ASP A 4 5.78 10.45 -0.59
CA ASP A 4 4.59 9.61 -0.71
C ASP A 4 3.55 10.40 -1.49
N VAL A 5 2.98 9.81 -2.55
CA VAL A 5 1.98 10.46 -3.40
C VAL A 5 0.77 9.55 -3.52
N ALA A 6 -0.41 10.10 -3.21
CA ALA A 6 -1.67 9.39 -3.34
C ALA A 6 -2.53 10.03 -4.44
N TYR A 7 -3.14 9.19 -5.27
CA TYR A 7 -4.06 9.60 -6.32
C TYR A 7 -5.34 8.75 -6.28
N LEU A 8 -6.48 9.40 -6.49
CA LEU A 8 -7.76 8.74 -6.70
C LEU A 8 -8.13 8.87 -8.18
N ILE A 9 -8.18 7.74 -8.90
CA ILE A 9 -8.62 7.69 -10.30
C ILE A 9 -9.80 6.74 -10.39
N ARG A 10 -10.96 7.28 -10.80
CA ARG A 10 -12.26 6.60 -10.74
C ARG A 10 -12.55 6.15 -9.30
N ASP A 11 -12.42 4.86 -9.03
CA ASP A 11 -12.71 4.22 -7.74
C ASP A 11 -11.48 3.47 -7.19
N ILE A 12 -10.27 3.80 -7.67
CA ILE A 12 -9.02 3.20 -7.20
C ILE A 12 -8.22 4.29 -6.49
N LEU A 13 -7.93 4.05 -5.20
CA LEU A 13 -7.09 4.91 -4.38
C LEU A 13 -5.68 4.32 -4.34
N SER A 14 -4.82 4.83 -5.20
CA SER A 14 -3.43 4.37 -5.31
C SER A 14 -2.50 5.23 -4.47
N LEU A 15 -1.72 4.58 -3.61
CA LEU A 15 -0.61 5.15 -2.87
C LEU A 15 0.71 4.69 -3.49
N TYR A 16 1.57 5.64 -3.81
CA TYR A 16 2.91 5.41 -4.34
C TYR A 16 3.94 5.95 -3.36
N GLU A 17 4.97 5.17 -3.06
CA GLU A 17 6.12 5.64 -2.29
C GLU A 17 7.43 5.29 -2.99
N HIS A 18 8.48 6.04 -2.67
CA HIS A 18 9.83 5.73 -3.08
C HIS A 18 10.71 5.44 -1.86
N GLN A 19 11.44 4.33 -1.87
CA GLN A 19 12.28 3.87 -0.75
C GLN A 19 13.64 3.34 -1.26
N SER A 20 14.72 3.79 -0.63
CA SER A 20 16.07 3.25 -0.86
C SER A 20 16.47 2.18 0.17
N THR A 21 15.59 1.87 1.13
CA THR A 21 15.84 0.88 2.18
C THR A 21 14.61 0.01 2.34
N MET A 22 14.83 -1.30 2.37
CA MET A 22 13.75 -2.26 2.54
C MET A 22 13.16 -2.13 3.94
N ASN A 23 11.85 -1.91 4.04
CA ASN A 23 11.17 -1.72 5.30
C ASN A 23 10.01 -2.71 5.44
N PRO A 24 10.09 -3.72 6.33
CA PRO A 24 9.03 -4.70 6.50
C PRO A 24 7.73 -4.10 7.08
N ASN A 25 7.78 -2.88 7.62
CA ASN A 25 6.62 -2.21 8.21
C ASN A 25 5.78 -1.42 7.19
N LEU A 26 6.11 -1.49 5.89
CA LEU A 26 5.34 -0.81 4.84
C LEU A 26 3.83 -1.16 4.91
N PRO A 27 3.39 -2.43 5.03
CA PRO A 27 1.97 -2.73 5.15
C PRO A 27 1.29 -2.05 6.35
N VAL A 28 1.98 -1.95 7.49
CA VAL A 28 1.46 -1.26 8.69
C VAL A 28 1.31 0.24 8.42
N ARG A 29 2.30 0.86 7.77
CA ARG A 29 2.22 2.27 7.34
C ARG A 29 1.07 2.50 6.36
N GLY A 30 0.94 1.62 5.36
CA GLY A 30 -0.12 1.66 4.36
C GLY A 30 -1.51 1.64 5.00
N LEU A 31 -1.72 0.76 6.00
CA LEU A 31 -2.97 0.70 6.74
C LEU A 31 -3.32 2.06 7.37
N LEU A 32 -2.35 2.71 8.02
CA LEU A 32 -2.56 4.01 8.66
C LEU A 32 -2.86 5.10 7.63
N TYR A 33 -2.12 5.14 6.52
CA TYR A 33 -2.36 6.10 5.43
C TYR A 33 -3.74 5.93 4.81
N PHE A 34 -4.15 4.69 4.48
CA PHE A 34 -5.50 4.44 3.96
C PHE A 34 -6.59 4.78 4.97
N ALA A 35 -6.40 4.49 6.25
CA ALA A 35 -7.35 4.86 7.28
C ALA A 35 -7.56 6.38 7.34
N ASP A 36 -6.49 7.18 7.25
CA ASP A 36 -6.56 8.63 7.25
C ASP A 36 -7.21 9.18 5.96
N MET A 37 -6.86 8.63 4.79
CA MET A 37 -7.48 9.02 3.51
C MET A 37 -8.97 8.66 3.48
N PHE A 38 -9.35 7.46 3.91
CA PHE A 38 -10.74 7.05 4.02
C PHE A 38 -11.50 7.90 5.03
N ARG A 39 -10.89 8.34 6.14
CA ARG A 39 -11.54 9.27 7.08
C ARG A 39 -11.94 10.57 6.38
N GLY A 40 -11.10 11.09 5.48
CA GLY A 40 -11.44 12.25 4.65
C GLY A 40 -12.60 11.98 3.69
N LEU A 41 -12.59 10.85 2.98
CA LEU A 41 -13.63 10.47 2.02
C LEU A 41 -14.99 10.15 2.67
N LEU A 42 -14.95 9.63 3.90
CA LEU A 42 -16.13 9.26 4.67
C LEU A 42 -16.74 10.43 5.44
N HIS A 43 -16.16 11.64 5.37
CA HIS A 43 -16.69 12.80 6.06
C HIS A 43 -18.15 13.08 5.62
N GLY A 44 -19.08 13.08 6.59
CA GLY A 44 -20.52 13.24 6.34
C GLY A 44 -21.24 11.98 5.80
N LYS A 45 -20.56 10.84 5.64
CA LYS A 45 -21.18 9.55 5.32
C LYS A 45 -21.66 8.85 6.60
N HIS A 46 -22.83 8.23 6.54
CA HIS A 46 -23.42 7.54 7.69
C HIS A 46 -22.96 6.07 7.78
N ILE A 47 -21.73 5.85 8.22
CA ILE A 47 -21.08 4.52 8.27
C ILE A 47 -21.66 3.57 9.32
N TYR A 48 -22.41 4.10 10.30
CA TYR A 48 -23.11 3.30 11.32
C TYR A 48 -24.56 2.97 10.92
N GLY A 49 -24.96 3.29 9.69
CA GLY A 49 -26.26 2.92 9.14
C GLY A 49 -26.31 1.51 8.60
N THR A 50 -27.45 1.18 7.99
CA THR A 50 -27.68 -0.13 7.36
C THR A 50 -27.28 -0.18 5.88
N LYS A 51 -27.00 0.98 5.27
CA LYS A 51 -26.55 1.06 3.88
C LYS A 51 -25.04 0.94 3.80
N LEU A 52 -24.56 0.07 2.90
CA LEU A 52 -23.15 -0.06 2.59
C LEU A 52 -22.60 1.28 2.06
N VAL A 53 -21.51 1.75 2.65
CA VAL A 53 -20.74 2.89 2.14
C VAL A 53 -19.57 2.34 1.34
N SER A 54 -19.59 2.55 0.03
CA SER A 54 -18.49 2.12 -0.84
C SER A 54 -17.24 2.95 -0.57
N LEU A 55 -16.10 2.27 -0.52
CA LEU A 55 -14.77 2.87 -0.49
C LEU A 55 -14.07 2.60 -1.82
N PRO A 56 -13.21 3.52 -2.29
CA PRO A 56 -12.34 3.20 -3.41
C PRO A 56 -11.39 2.07 -3.03
N THR A 57 -11.07 1.21 -4.00
CA THR A 57 -10.16 0.07 -3.82
C THR A 57 -8.75 0.59 -3.56
N PRO A 58 -8.11 0.24 -2.42
CA PRO A 58 -6.76 0.67 -2.13
C PRO A 58 -5.73 -0.13 -2.93
N VAL A 59 -4.75 0.56 -3.50
CA VAL A 59 -3.58 -0.02 -4.18
C VAL A 59 -2.33 0.63 -3.60
N TYR A 60 -1.34 -0.16 -3.18
CA TYR A 60 -0.13 0.37 -2.58
C TYR A 60 1.11 -0.19 -3.27
N ILE A 61 1.84 0.71 -3.95
CA ILE A 61 3.03 0.38 -4.73
C ILE A 61 4.21 1.18 -4.17
N VAL A 62 5.34 0.51 -4.01
CA VAL A 62 6.59 1.11 -3.54
C VAL A 62 7.67 0.90 -4.59
N PHE A 63 8.26 1.98 -5.06
CA PHE A 63 9.43 1.93 -5.93
C PHE A 63 10.69 1.83 -5.08
N TYR A 64 11.47 0.77 -5.31
CA TYR A 64 12.66 0.45 -4.56
C TYR A 64 13.93 0.64 -5.39
N ASN A 65 14.86 1.44 -4.88
CA ASN A 65 16.15 1.71 -5.52
C ASN A 65 17.34 1.55 -4.55
N GLY A 66 17.21 0.64 -3.58
CA GLY A 66 18.27 0.35 -2.62
C GLY A 66 19.19 -0.78 -3.05
N ASP A 67 20.21 -1.04 -2.23
CA ASP A 67 21.28 -2.00 -2.52
C ASP A 67 20.95 -3.46 -2.17
N GLN A 68 19.80 -3.72 -1.54
CA GLN A 68 19.40 -5.07 -1.15
C GLN A 68 18.76 -5.77 -2.34
N GLU A 69 19.25 -6.96 -2.69
CA GLU A 69 18.68 -7.78 -3.76
C GLU A 69 17.25 -8.25 -3.38
N ILE A 70 16.28 -7.93 -4.23
CA ILE A 70 14.87 -8.31 -4.04
C ILE A 70 14.24 -8.92 -5.28
N GLY A 71 14.99 -9.13 -6.37
CA GLY A 71 14.46 -9.50 -7.67
C GLY A 71 13.72 -8.35 -8.36
N GLU A 72 12.87 -8.67 -9.34
CA GLU A 72 12.03 -7.68 -10.05
C GLU A 72 10.97 -7.06 -9.13
N GLU A 73 10.33 -7.88 -8.30
CA GLU A 73 9.30 -7.42 -7.39
C GLU A 73 9.28 -8.24 -6.10
N LYS A 74 8.70 -7.63 -5.06
CA LYS A 74 8.46 -8.27 -3.77
C LYS A 74 7.12 -7.85 -3.20
N TRP A 75 6.42 -8.80 -2.60
CA TRP A 75 5.16 -8.53 -1.92
C TRP A 75 5.37 -8.57 -0.41
N LEU A 76 4.87 -7.55 0.29
CA LEU A 76 4.75 -7.55 1.74
C LEU A 76 3.27 -7.64 2.13
N LYS A 77 2.97 -8.36 3.22
CA LYS A 77 1.60 -8.55 3.71
C LYS A 77 1.46 -7.95 5.10
N LEU A 78 0.31 -7.33 5.35
CA LEU A 78 -0.01 -6.83 6.69
C LEU A 78 -0.10 -7.98 7.68
N SER A 79 -0.56 -9.14 7.23
CA SER A 79 -0.65 -10.34 8.08
C SER A 79 0.67 -10.79 8.68
N ASP A 80 1.80 -10.49 8.03
CA ASP A 80 3.14 -10.85 8.52
C ASP A 80 3.52 -10.06 9.79
N ALA A 81 2.84 -8.94 10.06
CA ALA A 81 3.01 -8.14 11.27
C ALA A 81 2.14 -8.60 12.46
N PHE A 82 1.19 -9.52 12.25
CA PHE A 82 0.32 -9.99 13.34
C PHE A 82 0.98 -11.08 14.18
N ILE A 83 0.80 -11.01 15.50
CA ILE A 83 1.38 -11.98 16.47
C ILE A 83 0.97 -13.43 16.17
N HIS A 84 -0.26 -13.64 15.68
CA HIS A 84 -0.80 -14.95 15.30
C HIS A 84 -0.88 -15.15 13.77
N GLY A 85 -0.24 -14.27 13.00
CA GLY A 85 -0.19 -14.34 11.53
C GLY A 85 -1.55 -14.28 10.84
N ASN A 86 -1.60 -14.83 9.63
CA ASN A 86 -2.77 -14.81 8.76
C ASN A 86 -3.83 -15.89 9.09
N GLU A 87 -3.48 -16.92 9.87
CA GLU A 87 -4.41 -18.05 10.10
C GLU A 87 -5.68 -17.61 10.82
N GLN A 88 -5.54 -16.68 11.77
CA GLN A 88 -6.64 -16.14 12.56
C GLN A 88 -7.21 -14.83 11.99
N SER A 89 -6.39 -14.04 11.28
CA SER A 89 -6.83 -12.76 10.73
C SER A 89 -7.61 -12.93 9.43
N LYS A 90 -8.63 -12.09 9.23
CA LYS A 90 -9.30 -11.90 7.93
C LYS A 90 -8.98 -10.54 7.33
N MET A 91 -8.06 -9.80 7.95
CA MET A 91 -7.61 -8.50 7.52
C MET A 91 -6.32 -8.65 6.73
N GLU A 92 -6.32 -8.13 5.51
CA GLU A 92 -5.13 -8.14 4.67
C GLU A 92 -5.00 -6.82 3.92
N LEU A 93 -3.76 -6.33 3.86
CA LEU A 93 -3.32 -5.26 2.97
C LEU A 93 -1.97 -5.71 2.42
N GLN A 94 -1.84 -5.70 1.11
CA GLN A 94 -0.60 -6.09 0.44
C GLN A 94 0.06 -4.87 -0.17
N VAL A 95 1.39 -4.87 -0.12
CA VAL A 95 2.23 -3.84 -0.71
C VAL A 95 3.07 -4.49 -1.79
N GLN A 96 2.95 -3.98 -3.01
CA GLN A 96 3.81 -4.37 -4.11
C GLN A 96 5.05 -3.48 -4.10
N ILE A 97 6.22 -4.09 -3.99
CA ILE A 97 7.50 -3.41 -4.09
C ILE A 97 8.08 -3.73 -5.47
N LEU A 98 8.34 -2.70 -6.26
CA LEU A 98 8.92 -2.80 -7.60
C LEU A 98 10.36 -2.34 -7.55
N ASN A 99 11.29 -3.19 -7.98
CA ASN A 99 12.70 -2.85 -8.08
C ASN A 99 12.92 -1.96 -9.32
N ILE A 100 13.36 -0.74 -9.11
CA ILE A 100 13.65 0.24 -10.17
C ILE A 100 15.17 0.49 -10.31
N ASN A 101 16.01 -0.41 -9.81
CA ASN A 101 17.44 -0.39 -10.10
C ASN A 101 17.71 -0.73 -11.57
N ASN A 102 18.82 -0.22 -12.12
CA ASN A 102 19.23 -0.52 -13.50
C ASN A 102 19.33 -2.03 -13.74
N GLY A 103 18.65 -2.51 -14.79
CA GLY A 103 18.58 -3.93 -15.12
C GLY A 103 17.29 -4.62 -14.65
N HIS A 104 16.46 -3.94 -13.86
CA HIS A 104 15.14 -4.41 -13.42
C HIS A 104 14.02 -3.52 -13.95
N ASN A 105 12.86 -4.12 -14.23
CA ASN A 105 11.63 -3.48 -14.68
C ASN A 105 11.83 -2.34 -15.69
N SER A 106 12.69 -2.52 -16.70
CA SER A 106 13.08 -1.45 -17.64
C SER A 106 11.87 -0.79 -18.34
N GLN A 107 10.77 -1.53 -18.51
CA GLN A 107 9.51 -1.04 -19.09
C GLN A 107 8.78 -0.01 -18.21
N LEU A 108 9.06 0.03 -16.90
CA LEU A 108 8.52 1.06 -15.99
C LEU A 108 9.33 2.36 -16.03
N MET A 109 10.53 2.33 -16.62
CA MET A 109 11.44 3.47 -16.72
C MET A 109 11.41 4.17 -18.09
N GLU A 110 10.64 3.65 -19.04
CA GLU A 110 10.30 4.28 -20.33
C GLU A 110 9.04 5.16 -20.23
#